data_AF-A0A0Q7BR56-F1
#
_entry.id   AF-A0A0Q7BR56-F1
#
_cell.length_a   1.000
_cell.length_b   1.000
_cell.length_c   1.000
_cell.angle_alpha   90.00
_cell.angle_beta   90.00
_cell.angle_gamma   90.00
#
_symmetry.space_group_name_H-M   'P 1'
#
loop_
_entity.id
_entity.type
_entity.pdbx_description
1 polymer ?
#
loop_
_entity_poly.entity_id
_entity_poly.type
_entity_poly.pdbx_seq_one_letter_code
_entity_poly.pdbx_strand_id
1 'polypeptide(L)'
;MPFIHRALLGLALLAPLATTHAATDLPPTQLVCQPDEVHSFRVSRDAAGAPLQVSLSVSAGARECDFASTGPAVAQADGSWRFDWTDATLNQRQRVDVRRAGADGYRLAFTPAACGALQVPATATLAPTAAGCAVSVDRDGAFVQFWRQLRDALARGDGELLQRLSLPQLEFVEGPDIVKAPSSVMRRAARCLPDVTATTQRLDIRSMIAGNTPPRLDMPPLSRKGEGRIDFAGAMSLRWTPQGWRMDGFNASRDVFAKC
;
A
#
# COMPACT_ATOMS: atom_id res chain seq x y z
N MET A 1 58.19 -31.94 -42.31
CA MET A 1 57.09 -32.20 -41.35
C MET A 1 57.55 -31.78 -39.97
N PRO A 2 56.98 -30.69 -39.43
CA PRO A 2 56.41 -30.77 -38.10
C PRO A 2 55.02 -30.12 -38.02
N PHE A 3 54.14 -30.73 -37.23
CA PHE A 3 52.77 -30.29 -36.97
C PHE A 3 52.77 -29.14 -35.95
N ILE A 4 52.28 -27.96 -36.34
CA ILE A 4 52.08 -26.83 -35.44
C ILE A 4 50.69 -26.96 -34.78
N HIS A 5 50.69 -27.00 -33.46
CA HIS A 5 49.53 -27.08 -32.57
C HIS A 5 48.56 -25.91 -32.76
N ARG A 6 47.30 -26.21 -33.09
CA ARG A 6 46.16 -25.30 -32.90
C ARG A 6 45.56 -25.57 -31.53
N ALA A 7 45.96 -24.80 -30.52
CA ALA A 7 45.23 -24.71 -29.25
C ALA A 7 44.26 -23.52 -29.34
N LEU A 8 42.99 -23.83 -29.58
CA LEU A 8 41.87 -22.89 -29.44
C LEU A 8 41.53 -22.77 -27.95
N LEU A 9 42.01 -21.69 -27.31
CA LEU A 9 41.59 -21.29 -25.97
C LEU A 9 40.26 -20.52 -26.10
N GLY A 10 39.17 -21.20 -25.80
CA GLY A 10 37.84 -20.60 -25.65
C GLY A 10 37.79 -19.79 -24.35
N LEU A 11 37.71 -18.46 -24.48
CA LEU A 11 37.42 -17.56 -23.38
C LEU A 11 35.92 -17.65 -23.06
N ALA A 12 35.55 -18.44 -22.06
CA ALA A 12 34.20 -18.42 -21.50
C ALA A 12 34.04 -17.17 -20.63
N LEU A 13 33.35 -16.16 -21.15
CA LEU A 13 32.86 -15.03 -20.37
C LEU A 13 31.83 -15.53 -19.35
N LEU A 14 32.28 -15.70 -18.11
CA LEU A 14 31.42 -15.80 -16.94
C LEU A 14 30.73 -14.45 -16.72
N ALA A 15 29.54 -14.28 -17.31
CA ALA A 15 28.65 -13.21 -16.94
C ALA A 15 28.21 -13.45 -15.48
N PRO A 16 28.40 -12.48 -14.56
CA PRO A 16 27.83 -12.60 -13.23
C PRO A 16 26.31 -12.59 -13.37
N LEU A 17 25.67 -13.71 -13.01
CA LEU A 17 24.24 -13.78 -12.77
C LEU A 17 23.92 -12.71 -11.73
N ALA A 18 23.24 -11.64 -12.16
CA ALA A 18 22.66 -10.68 -11.26
C ALA A 18 21.74 -11.45 -10.32
N THR A 19 22.17 -11.60 -9.07
CA THR A 19 21.28 -12.02 -7.99
C THR A 19 20.30 -10.87 -7.82
N THR A 20 19.12 -11.00 -8.41
CA THR A 20 17.95 -10.23 -8.04
C THR A 20 17.60 -10.62 -6.61
N HIS A 21 18.33 -10.05 -5.65
CA HIS A 21 17.85 -9.95 -4.28
C HIS A 21 16.49 -9.29 -4.38
N ALA A 22 15.44 -10.06 -4.11
CA ALA A 22 14.11 -9.53 -3.92
C ALA A 22 14.26 -8.38 -2.91
N ALA A 23 14.07 -7.15 -3.39
CA ALA A 23 14.02 -6.00 -2.51
C ALA A 23 13.04 -6.36 -1.41
N THR A 24 13.53 -6.37 -0.17
CA THR A 24 12.63 -6.54 0.96
C THR A 24 11.85 -5.24 0.98
N ASP A 25 10.64 -5.25 0.41
CA ASP A 25 9.79 -4.07 0.35
C ASP A 25 9.48 -3.67 1.80
N LEU A 26 10.24 -2.70 2.29
CA LEU A 26 9.99 -2.09 3.59
C LEU A 26 8.63 -1.42 3.53
N PRO A 27 7.82 -1.51 4.60
CA PRO A 27 6.52 -0.89 4.62
C PRO A 27 6.67 0.63 4.48
N PRO A 28 5.68 1.30 3.89
CA PRO A 28 5.60 2.75 3.89
C PRO A 28 5.81 3.36 5.26
N THR A 29 6.37 4.57 5.26
CA THR A 29 6.50 5.39 6.47
C THR A 29 5.70 6.67 6.28
N GLN A 30 5.26 7.27 7.38
CA GLN A 30 4.63 8.59 7.39
C GLN A 30 5.51 9.55 8.19
N LEU A 31 5.67 10.77 7.65
CA LEU A 31 6.15 11.92 8.41
C LEU A 31 4.93 12.76 8.78
N VAL A 32 4.66 12.85 10.09
CA VAL A 32 3.59 13.65 10.65
C VAL A 32 4.21 14.85 11.35
N CYS A 33 3.71 16.04 11.07
CA CYS A 33 4.16 17.27 11.71
C CYS A 33 2.97 18.07 12.22
N GLN A 34 3.06 18.51 13.48
CA GLN A 34 2.11 19.41 14.15
C GLN A 34 2.86 20.68 14.56
N PRO A 35 2.98 21.67 13.65
CA PRO A 35 3.72 22.90 13.93
C PRO A 35 3.01 23.78 14.98
N ASP A 36 1.71 23.61 15.17
CA ASP A 36 0.87 24.31 16.14
C ASP A 36 -0.31 23.41 16.56
N GLU A 37 -1.19 23.91 17.44
CA GLU A 37 -2.37 23.18 17.93
C GLU A 37 -3.50 23.06 16.89
N VAL A 38 -3.39 23.76 15.77
CA VAL A 38 -4.45 23.88 14.76
C VAL A 38 -4.19 22.94 13.58
N HIS A 39 -2.95 22.78 13.14
CA HIS A 39 -2.60 22.07 11.91
C HIS A 39 -1.83 20.78 12.18
N SER A 40 -2.25 19.70 11.50
CA SER A 40 -1.49 18.47 11.39
C SER A 40 -1.29 18.13 9.91
N PHE A 41 -0.04 18.09 9.47
CA PHE A 41 0.35 17.72 8.11
C PHE A 41 0.96 16.33 8.11
N ARG A 42 0.65 15.52 7.11
CA ARG A 42 1.23 14.18 6.95
C ARG A 42 1.65 13.91 5.52
N VAL A 43 2.80 13.28 5.35
CA VAL A 43 3.26 12.71 4.08
C VAL A 43 3.61 11.25 4.29
N SER A 44 2.83 10.37 3.66
CA SER A 44 3.16 8.96 3.53
C SER A 44 4.11 8.77 2.35
N ARG A 45 5.12 7.92 2.50
CA ARG A 45 6.16 7.68 1.49
C ARG A 45 6.55 6.21 1.43
N ASP A 46 6.98 5.78 0.25
CA ASP A 46 7.56 4.46 0.05
C ASP A 46 9.00 4.36 0.57
N ALA A 47 9.63 3.20 0.39
CA ALA A 47 11.01 2.94 0.78
C ALA A 47 12.05 3.79 0.03
N ALA A 48 11.71 4.31 -1.17
CA ALA A 48 12.54 5.24 -1.93
C ALA A 48 12.29 6.72 -1.53
N GLY A 49 11.35 6.96 -0.63
CA GLY A 49 10.91 8.29 -0.22
C GLY A 49 10.06 9.01 -1.28
N ALA A 50 9.49 8.31 -2.25
CA ALA A 50 8.47 8.91 -3.11
C ALA A 50 7.14 9.01 -2.34
N PRO A 51 6.43 10.15 -2.43
CA PRO A 51 5.19 10.35 -1.71
C PRO A 51 4.08 9.44 -2.27
N LEU A 52 3.35 8.80 -1.36
CA LEU A 52 2.22 7.93 -1.64
C LEU A 52 0.88 8.61 -1.35
N GLN A 53 0.85 9.44 -0.33
CA GLN A 53 -0.32 10.20 0.10
C GLN A 53 0.12 11.45 0.87
N VAL A 54 -0.65 12.52 0.75
CA VAL A 54 -0.59 13.69 1.64
C VAL A 54 -1.92 13.82 2.34
N SER A 55 -1.91 14.11 3.64
CA SER A 55 -3.11 14.48 4.37
C SER A 55 -2.89 15.68 5.26
N LEU A 56 -4.00 16.34 5.54
CA LEU A 56 -4.06 17.50 6.41
C LEU A 56 -5.25 17.32 7.35
N SER A 57 -5.08 17.71 8.60
CA SER A 57 -6.17 17.96 9.54
C SER A 57 -6.01 19.36 10.13
N VAL A 58 -7.11 20.10 10.18
CA VAL A 58 -7.19 21.46 10.71
C VAL A 58 -8.29 21.49 11.75
N SER A 59 -7.98 21.98 12.95
CA SER A 59 -8.93 22.12 14.06
C SER A 59 -8.91 23.54 14.60
N ALA A 60 -10.02 24.26 14.46
CA ALA A 60 -10.14 25.65 14.90
C ALA A 60 -11.46 25.87 15.67
N GLY A 61 -11.37 25.95 17.00
CA GLY A 61 -12.54 26.04 17.87
C GLY A 61 -13.38 24.76 17.78
N ALA A 62 -14.66 24.90 17.43
CA ALA A 62 -15.58 23.76 17.24
C ALA A 62 -15.62 23.23 15.79
N ARG A 63 -14.72 23.70 14.91
CA ARG A 63 -14.68 23.30 13.50
C ARG A 63 -13.46 22.44 13.25
N GLU A 64 -13.69 21.32 12.59
CA GLU A 64 -12.65 20.40 12.14
C GLU A 64 -12.80 20.21 10.63
N CYS A 65 -11.67 20.07 9.95
CA CYS A 65 -11.64 19.68 8.55
C CYS A 65 -10.41 18.82 8.29
N ASP A 66 -10.62 17.71 7.61
CA ASP A 66 -9.58 16.82 7.16
C ASP A 66 -9.72 16.52 5.67
N PHE A 67 -8.59 16.30 5.01
CA PHE A 67 -8.56 15.66 3.71
C PHE A 67 -7.35 14.75 3.59
N ALA A 68 -7.43 13.79 2.67
CA ALA A 68 -6.32 12.99 2.22
C ALA A 68 -6.31 12.92 0.70
N SER A 69 -5.14 13.03 0.09
CA SER A 69 -4.97 12.92 -1.35
C SER A 69 -5.43 11.54 -1.83
N THR A 70 -6.13 11.51 -2.96
CA THR A 70 -6.53 10.28 -3.63
C THR A 70 -5.79 10.11 -4.95
N GLY A 71 -5.65 8.86 -5.41
CA GLY A 71 -4.88 8.53 -6.61
C GLY A 71 -3.36 8.40 -6.38
N PRO A 72 -2.59 8.10 -7.44
CA PRO A 72 -1.13 8.07 -7.39
C PRO A 72 -0.53 9.48 -7.52
N ALA A 73 0.65 9.69 -6.94
CA ALA A 73 1.44 10.89 -7.15
C ALA A 73 1.99 10.91 -8.58
N VAL A 74 1.86 12.04 -9.29
CA VAL A 74 2.41 12.21 -10.65
C VAL A 74 3.72 12.97 -10.56
N ALA A 75 4.83 12.31 -10.90
CA ALA A 75 6.13 12.97 -10.99
C ALA A 75 6.10 14.10 -12.04
N GLN A 76 6.69 15.23 -11.69
CA GLN A 76 6.78 16.44 -12.52
C GLN A 76 8.21 16.60 -13.04
N ALA A 77 8.38 17.37 -14.13
CA ALA A 77 9.68 17.60 -14.76
C ALA A 77 10.69 18.34 -13.86
N ASP A 78 10.20 19.08 -12.87
CA ASP A 78 11.01 19.81 -11.89
C ASP A 78 11.44 18.94 -10.68
N GLY A 79 11.19 17.63 -10.73
CA GLY A 79 11.48 16.69 -9.65
C GLY A 79 10.49 16.72 -8.49
N SER A 80 9.39 17.47 -8.61
CA SER A 80 8.27 17.43 -7.65
C SER A 80 7.30 16.29 -7.96
N TRP A 81 6.39 16.02 -7.03
CA TRP A 81 5.23 15.17 -7.25
C TRP A 81 3.96 15.96 -7.07
N ARG A 82 2.97 15.70 -7.92
CA ARG A 82 1.65 16.32 -7.85
C ARG A 82 0.60 15.29 -7.49
N PHE A 83 -0.22 15.64 -6.49
CA PHE A 83 -1.52 15.06 -6.28
C PHE A 83 -2.57 16.05 -6.77
N ASP A 84 -3.53 15.58 -7.58
CA ASP A 84 -4.63 16.40 -8.09
C ASP A 84 -5.89 15.52 -8.10
N TRP A 85 -6.89 15.89 -7.31
CA TRP A 85 -8.12 15.12 -7.15
C TRP A 85 -9.32 16.02 -6.86
N THR A 86 -10.52 15.48 -7.00
CA THR A 86 -11.74 16.11 -6.49
C THR A 86 -12.09 15.47 -5.15
N ASP A 87 -12.06 16.26 -4.08
CA ASP A 87 -12.49 15.82 -2.77
C ASP A 87 -14.02 15.79 -2.72
N ALA A 88 -14.59 14.60 -2.51
CA ALA A 88 -16.05 14.42 -2.51
C ALA A 88 -16.71 14.99 -1.25
N THR A 89 -16.01 15.01 -0.12
CA THR A 89 -16.52 15.55 1.16
C THR A 89 -16.57 17.07 1.11
N LEU A 90 -15.52 17.69 0.56
CA LEU A 90 -15.43 19.14 0.40
C LEU A 90 -16.11 19.65 -0.87
N ASN A 91 -16.48 18.73 -1.78
CA ASN A 91 -16.96 19.02 -3.13
C ASN A 91 -16.06 20.05 -3.86
N GLN A 92 -14.75 19.85 -3.75
CA GLN A 92 -13.74 20.82 -4.19
C GLN A 92 -12.56 20.12 -4.84
N ARG A 93 -12.03 20.73 -5.90
CA ARG A 93 -10.78 20.27 -6.50
C ARG A 93 -9.61 20.65 -5.59
N GLN A 94 -8.82 19.66 -5.23
CA GLN A 94 -7.63 19.76 -4.41
C GLN A 94 -6.40 19.45 -5.26
N ARG A 95 -5.34 20.21 -5.04
CA ARG A 95 -4.00 19.96 -5.58
C ARG A 95 -2.97 20.15 -4.47
N VAL A 96 -2.05 19.20 -4.39
CA VAL A 96 -0.87 19.32 -3.54
C VAL A 96 0.37 19.01 -4.37
N ASP A 97 1.26 19.99 -4.45
CA ASP A 97 2.59 19.80 -5.00
C ASP A 97 3.58 19.51 -3.85
N VAL A 98 4.32 18.42 -3.98
CA VAL A 98 5.25 17.90 -2.99
C VAL A 98 6.66 17.95 -3.56
N ARG A 99 7.58 18.61 -2.87
CA ARG A 99 9.00 18.67 -3.22
C ARG A 99 9.86 18.17 -2.08
N ARG A 100 10.98 17.53 -2.37
CA ARG A 100 11.97 17.23 -1.33
C ARG A 100 12.50 18.52 -0.72
N ALA A 101 12.70 18.51 0.60
CA ALA A 101 13.29 19.60 1.36
C ALA A 101 14.31 19.02 2.36
N GLY A 102 15.60 19.15 2.04
CA GLY A 102 16.67 18.47 2.79
C GLY A 102 16.74 16.96 2.48
N ALA A 103 17.38 16.19 3.37
CA ALA A 103 17.61 14.76 3.18
C ALA A 103 16.29 13.94 3.21
N ASP A 104 15.47 14.17 4.23
CA ASP A 104 14.28 13.34 4.52
C ASP A 104 12.98 14.16 4.75
N GLY A 105 13.02 15.46 4.41
CA GLY A 105 11.89 16.37 4.55
C GLY A 105 11.17 16.66 3.23
N TYR A 106 10.01 17.29 3.35
CA TYR A 106 9.15 17.66 2.22
C TYR A 106 8.62 19.08 2.39
N ARG A 107 8.54 19.81 1.28
CA ARG A 107 7.75 21.03 1.17
C ARG A 107 6.47 20.71 0.42
N LEU A 108 5.33 21.09 1.00
CA LEU A 108 4.00 20.94 0.45
C LEU A 108 3.51 22.32 0.00
N ALA A 109 2.86 22.39 -1.15
CA ALA A 109 2.13 23.56 -1.62
C ALA A 109 0.68 23.15 -1.91
N PHE A 110 -0.26 23.81 -1.24
CA PHE A 110 -1.69 23.47 -1.28
C PHE A 110 -2.44 24.40 -2.22
N THR A 111 -3.35 23.85 -3.00
CA THR A 111 -4.26 24.62 -3.85
C THR A 111 -5.64 23.95 -3.86
N PRO A 112 -6.67 24.58 -3.27
CA PRO A 112 -6.62 25.85 -2.53
C PRO A 112 -5.84 25.74 -1.20
N ALA A 113 -5.42 26.88 -0.68
CA ALA A 113 -4.85 26.99 0.67
C ALA A 113 -5.95 27.00 1.75
N ALA A 114 -6.84 26.01 1.70
CA ALA A 114 -8.00 25.90 2.57
C ALA A 114 -8.47 24.44 2.68
N CYS A 115 -9.08 24.11 3.82
CA CYS A 115 -9.84 22.88 4.03
C CYS A 115 -11.27 23.28 4.37
N GLY A 116 -12.18 23.15 3.41
CA GLY A 116 -13.55 23.66 3.54
C GLY A 116 -13.55 25.17 3.83
N ALA A 117 -14.09 25.57 4.98
CA ALA A 117 -14.11 26.97 5.43
C ALA A 117 -12.88 27.36 6.28
N LEU A 118 -11.99 26.42 6.60
CA LEU A 118 -10.80 26.67 7.42
C LEU A 118 -9.61 27.04 6.54
N GLN A 119 -8.88 28.09 6.92
CA GLN A 119 -7.67 28.47 6.22
C GLN A 119 -6.51 27.53 6.54
N VAL A 120 -5.63 27.36 5.56
CA VAL A 120 -4.42 26.54 5.66
C VAL A 120 -3.27 27.36 5.10
N PRO A 121 -2.05 27.24 5.64
CA PRO A 121 -0.87 27.80 5.01
C PRO A 121 -0.77 27.35 3.55
N ALA A 122 -0.55 28.28 2.62
CA ALA A 122 -0.36 27.93 1.20
C ALA A 122 0.82 26.97 0.98
N THR A 123 1.79 26.99 1.89
CA THR A 123 2.88 26.02 1.93
C THR A 123 3.18 25.56 3.34
N ALA A 124 3.64 24.32 3.49
CA ALA A 124 4.15 23.76 4.74
C ALA A 124 5.48 23.03 4.47
N THR A 125 6.43 23.10 5.39
CA THR A 125 7.68 22.32 5.32
C THR A 125 7.72 21.35 6.48
N LEU A 126 7.82 20.06 6.17
CA LEU A 126 7.88 18.96 7.11
C LEU A 126 9.32 18.43 7.10
N ALA A 127 9.95 18.36 8.26
CA ALA A 127 11.28 17.77 8.40
C ALA A 127 11.29 16.82 9.60
N PRO A 128 11.85 15.60 9.49
CA PRO A 128 11.84 14.64 10.60
C PRO A 128 12.46 15.15 11.90
N THR A 129 13.41 16.08 11.81
CA THR A 129 14.13 16.65 12.94
C THR A 129 13.52 17.94 13.46
N ALA A 130 12.46 18.47 12.84
CA ALA A 130 11.78 19.67 13.31
C ALA A 130 10.92 19.37 14.55
N ALA A 131 10.74 20.38 15.41
CA ALA A 131 9.86 20.28 16.56
C ALA A 131 8.42 19.95 16.11
N GLY A 132 7.75 19.06 16.85
CA GLY A 132 6.39 18.61 16.51
C GLY A 132 6.32 17.63 15.34
N CYS A 133 7.45 17.14 14.81
CA CYS A 133 7.48 16.13 13.76
C CYS A 133 7.88 14.74 14.27
N ALA A 134 7.26 13.71 13.73
CA ALA A 134 7.57 12.32 14.01
C ALA A 134 7.49 11.47 12.73
N VAL A 135 8.36 10.46 12.65
CA VAL A 135 8.30 9.43 11.60
C VAL A 135 7.81 8.13 12.22
N SER A 136 6.81 7.51 11.61
CA SER A 136 6.34 6.19 12.00
C SER A 136 6.10 5.32 10.78
N VAL A 137 5.97 4.01 10.99
CA VAL A 137 5.45 3.13 9.94
C VAL A 137 4.01 3.53 9.63
N ASP A 138 3.68 3.61 8.35
CA ASP A 138 2.33 3.93 7.88
C ASP A 138 1.60 2.64 7.50
N ARG A 139 0.84 2.11 8.46
CA ARG A 139 0.06 0.89 8.26
C ARG A 139 -1.14 1.11 7.34
N ASP A 140 -1.70 2.31 7.30
CA ASP A 140 -2.83 2.63 6.44
C ASP A 140 -2.34 2.76 4.99
N GLY A 141 -1.23 3.46 4.77
CA GLY A 141 -0.53 3.50 3.48
C GLY A 141 -0.06 2.13 3.01
N ALA A 142 0.45 1.28 3.91
CA ALA A 142 0.78 -0.11 3.60
C ALA A 142 -0.45 -0.91 3.15
N PHE A 143 -1.63 -0.64 3.73
CA PHE A 143 -2.87 -1.29 3.31
C PHE A 143 -3.31 -0.80 1.93
N VAL A 144 -3.20 0.50 1.65
CA VAL A 144 -3.48 1.06 0.31
C VAL A 144 -2.58 0.40 -0.75
N GLN A 145 -1.30 0.19 -0.44
CA GLN A 145 -0.39 -0.53 -1.34
C GLN A 145 -0.81 -1.99 -1.54
N PHE A 146 -1.06 -2.72 -0.45
CA PHE A 146 -1.57 -4.09 -0.51
C PHE A 146 -2.84 -4.19 -1.38
N TRP A 147 -3.79 -3.27 -1.18
CA TRP A 147 -5.04 -3.21 -1.94
C TRP A 147 -4.81 -3.08 -3.45
N ARG A 148 -3.93 -2.15 -3.85
CA ARG A 148 -3.56 -1.95 -5.25
C ARG A 148 -2.90 -3.20 -5.83
N GLN A 149 -1.91 -3.76 -5.12
CA GLN A 149 -1.21 -4.97 -5.55
C GLN A 149 -2.14 -6.18 -5.66
N LEU A 150 -3.09 -6.36 -4.73
CA LEU A 150 -4.09 -7.42 -4.79
C LEU A 150 -4.97 -7.28 -6.04
N ARG A 151 -5.49 -6.07 -6.31
CA ARG A 151 -6.32 -5.81 -7.49
C ARG A 151 -5.54 -6.05 -8.79
N ASP A 152 -4.31 -5.57 -8.86
CA ASP A 152 -3.44 -5.77 -10.02
C ASP A 152 -3.15 -7.26 -10.24
N ALA A 153 -2.87 -7.99 -9.16
CA ALA A 153 -2.62 -9.43 -9.22
C ALA A 153 -3.84 -10.20 -9.74
N LEU A 154 -5.04 -9.87 -9.25
CA LEU A 154 -6.27 -10.52 -9.68
C LEU A 154 -6.65 -10.16 -11.11
N ALA A 155 -6.51 -8.89 -11.51
CA ALA A 155 -6.79 -8.45 -12.87
C ALA A 155 -5.87 -9.11 -13.91
N ARG A 156 -4.60 -9.39 -13.54
CA ARG A 156 -3.60 -9.98 -14.43
C ARG A 156 -3.50 -11.51 -14.31
N GLY A 157 -4.16 -12.12 -13.33
CA GLY A 157 -3.94 -13.53 -13.01
C GLY A 157 -2.53 -13.82 -12.45
N ASP A 158 -1.89 -12.84 -11.80
CA ASP A 158 -0.51 -12.95 -11.29
C ASP A 158 -0.46 -13.70 -9.96
N GLY A 159 -0.43 -15.03 -10.05
CA GLY A 159 -0.33 -15.92 -8.90
C GLY A 159 0.96 -15.80 -8.09
N GLU A 160 2.06 -15.36 -8.70
CA GLU A 160 3.32 -15.14 -7.98
C GLU A 160 3.22 -13.89 -7.09
N LEU A 161 2.58 -12.82 -7.58
CA LEU A 161 2.25 -11.66 -6.75
C LEU A 161 1.28 -12.04 -5.63
N LEU A 162 0.23 -12.82 -5.90
CA LEU A 162 -0.67 -13.31 -4.84
C LEU A 162 0.07 -14.12 -3.77
N GLN A 163 1.01 -14.98 -4.17
CA GLN A 163 1.85 -15.71 -3.23
C GLN A 163 2.70 -14.74 -2.38
N ARG A 164 3.33 -13.72 -2.97
CA ARG A 164 4.12 -12.72 -2.23
C ARG A 164 3.30 -11.88 -1.26
N LEU A 165 2.04 -11.65 -1.58
CA LEU A 165 1.06 -10.96 -0.74
C LEU A 165 0.54 -11.83 0.42
N SER A 166 0.93 -13.10 0.50
CA SER A 166 0.46 -14.06 1.50
C SER A 166 1.52 -14.34 2.57
N LEU A 167 1.09 -14.71 3.78
CA LEU A 167 1.99 -15.33 4.75
C LEU A 167 2.47 -16.70 4.24
N PRO A 168 3.65 -17.19 4.68
CA PRO A 168 4.17 -18.51 4.26
C PRO A 168 3.20 -19.66 4.51
N GLN A 169 2.40 -19.57 5.58
CA GLN A 169 1.38 -20.53 5.96
C GLN A 169 0.04 -19.79 6.09
N LEU A 170 -0.94 -20.22 5.30
CA LEU A 170 -2.30 -19.67 5.24
C LEU A 170 -3.28 -20.59 5.98
N GLU A 171 -4.28 -19.98 6.59
CA GLU A 171 -5.39 -20.68 7.26
C GLU A 171 -6.62 -20.75 6.33
N PHE A 172 -7.22 -21.93 6.22
CA PHE A 172 -8.39 -22.20 5.38
C PHE A 172 -9.49 -22.82 6.24
N VAL A 173 -10.72 -22.34 6.07
CA VAL A 173 -11.89 -22.93 6.72
C VAL A 173 -12.39 -24.12 5.90
N GLU A 174 -12.27 -25.32 6.45
CA GLU A 174 -12.67 -26.59 5.83
C GLU A 174 -13.73 -27.27 6.71
N GLY A 175 -15.00 -26.89 6.51
CA GLY A 175 -16.08 -27.35 7.39
C GLY A 175 -15.94 -26.73 8.79
N PRO A 176 -15.94 -27.53 9.88
CA PRO A 176 -15.73 -27.01 11.23
C PRO A 176 -14.25 -26.72 11.55
N ASP A 177 -13.33 -27.17 10.69
CA ASP A 177 -11.90 -27.16 10.98
C ASP A 177 -11.17 -25.98 10.31
N ILE A 178 -10.09 -25.54 10.95
CA ILE A 178 -9.12 -24.62 10.34
C ILE A 178 -7.90 -25.44 9.92
N VAL A 179 -7.66 -25.50 8.61
CA VAL A 179 -6.57 -26.24 8.01
C VAL A 179 -5.49 -25.26 7.52
N LYS A 180 -4.23 -25.63 7.69
CA LYS A 180 -3.10 -24.81 7.24
C LYS A 180 -2.54 -25.33 5.91
N ALA A 181 -2.21 -24.43 4.99
CA ALA A 181 -1.56 -24.78 3.73
C ALA A 181 -0.45 -23.77 3.36
N PRO A 182 0.55 -24.16 2.55
CA PRO A 182 1.59 -23.25 2.11
C PRO A 182 1.04 -22.18 1.16
N SER A 183 1.68 -21.00 1.15
CA SER A 183 1.31 -19.89 0.26
C SER A 183 1.38 -20.23 -1.24
N SER A 184 2.09 -21.29 -1.63
CA SER A 184 2.18 -21.74 -3.02
C SER A 184 0.82 -22.10 -3.63
N VAL A 185 -0.18 -22.42 -2.80
CA VAL A 185 -1.58 -22.61 -3.24
C VAL A 185 -2.12 -21.37 -3.94
N MET A 186 -1.63 -20.18 -3.58
CA MET A 186 -2.07 -18.91 -4.16
C MET A 186 -1.66 -18.68 -5.61
N ARG A 187 -0.71 -19.49 -6.14
CA ARG A 187 -0.26 -19.36 -7.53
C ARG A 187 -1.37 -19.61 -8.55
N ARG A 188 -2.40 -20.37 -8.17
CA ARG A 188 -3.57 -20.67 -9.01
C ARG A 188 -4.85 -19.98 -8.52
N ALA A 189 -4.78 -19.33 -7.36
CA ALA A 189 -5.93 -18.74 -6.68
C ALA A 189 -6.56 -17.56 -7.42
N ALA A 190 -5.86 -16.91 -8.36
CA ALA A 190 -6.32 -15.66 -8.95
C ALA A 190 -7.73 -15.74 -9.58
N ARG A 191 -8.10 -16.92 -10.10
CA ARG A 191 -9.41 -17.12 -10.73
C ARG A 191 -10.56 -17.25 -9.74
N CYS A 192 -10.34 -17.81 -8.55
CA CYS A 192 -11.42 -18.08 -7.59
C CYS A 192 -11.34 -17.30 -6.28
N LEU A 193 -10.19 -16.70 -5.96
CA LEU A 193 -10.08 -15.78 -4.83
C LEU A 193 -11.15 -14.67 -4.89
N PRO A 194 -11.47 -14.06 -6.06
CA PRO A 194 -12.54 -13.08 -6.14
C PRO A 194 -13.91 -13.60 -5.71
N ASP A 195 -14.17 -14.91 -5.82
CA ASP A 195 -15.48 -15.51 -5.59
C ASP A 195 -15.63 -16.07 -4.16
N VAL A 196 -14.61 -15.90 -3.31
CA VAL A 196 -14.70 -16.26 -1.89
C VAL A 196 -15.71 -15.34 -1.21
N THR A 197 -16.70 -15.94 -0.55
CA THR A 197 -17.82 -15.24 0.06
C THR A 197 -17.56 -14.89 1.52
N ALA A 198 -18.04 -13.71 1.90
CA ALA A 198 -18.04 -13.24 3.28
C ALA A 198 -19.03 -14.05 4.12
N THR A 199 -18.65 -14.33 5.38
CA THR A 199 -19.54 -15.00 6.35
C THR A 199 -20.49 -14.04 7.03
N THR A 200 -20.10 -12.76 7.13
CA THR A 200 -20.83 -11.75 7.90
C THR A 200 -21.73 -10.86 7.04
N GLN A 201 -21.52 -10.85 5.72
CA GLN A 201 -22.25 -10.01 4.76
C GLN A 201 -22.46 -10.76 3.46
N ARG A 202 -23.50 -10.40 2.69
CA ARG A 202 -23.76 -10.96 1.35
C ARG A 202 -22.86 -10.29 0.29
N LEU A 203 -21.55 -10.48 0.43
CA LEU A 203 -20.52 -9.94 -0.46
C LEU A 203 -19.48 -11.02 -0.76
N ASP A 204 -18.78 -10.87 -1.88
CA ASP A 204 -17.58 -11.62 -2.22
C ASP A 204 -16.36 -10.69 -2.28
N ILE A 205 -15.16 -11.27 -2.39
CA ILE A 205 -13.93 -10.48 -2.49
C ILE A 205 -13.98 -9.56 -3.72
N ARG A 206 -14.49 -10.04 -4.85
CA ARG A 206 -14.65 -9.28 -6.10
C ARG A 206 -15.39 -7.96 -5.87
N SER A 207 -16.52 -8.02 -5.18
CA SER A 207 -17.38 -6.88 -4.88
C SER A 207 -16.69 -5.92 -3.92
N MET A 208 -15.99 -6.46 -2.92
CA MET A 208 -15.22 -5.63 -1.98
C MET A 208 -14.11 -4.86 -2.70
N ILE A 209 -13.41 -5.49 -3.65
CA ILE A 209 -12.27 -4.89 -4.35
C ILE A 209 -12.62 -4.13 -5.64
N ALA A 210 -13.90 -3.99 -5.99
CA ALA A 210 -14.31 -3.41 -7.26
C ALA A 210 -13.86 -1.93 -7.44
N GLY A 211 -13.67 -1.19 -6.34
CA GLY A 211 -13.28 0.22 -6.34
C GLY A 211 -11.77 0.49 -6.43
N ASN A 212 -11.42 1.61 -7.08
CA ASN A 212 -10.03 2.13 -7.11
C ASN A 212 -9.57 2.73 -5.78
N THR A 213 -10.52 3.21 -4.98
CA THR A 213 -10.26 3.73 -3.65
C THR A 213 -10.35 2.59 -2.64
N PRO A 214 -9.32 2.34 -1.83
CA PRO A 214 -9.41 1.34 -0.77
C PRO A 214 -10.51 1.74 0.23
N PRO A 215 -11.27 0.78 0.78
CA PRO A 215 -12.23 1.07 1.83
C PRO A 215 -11.51 1.55 3.08
N ARG A 216 -12.23 2.31 3.89
CA ARG A 216 -11.78 2.64 5.24
C ARG A 216 -11.67 1.36 6.09
N LEU A 217 -10.58 1.23 6.84
CA LEU A 217 -10.29 0.03 7.63
C LEU A 217 -11.16 -0.12 8.87
N ASP A 218 -11.76 0.98 9.32
CA ASP A 218 -12.66 1.08 10.46
C ASP A 218 -14.15 1.05 10.06
N MET A 219 -14.46 0.79 8.78
CA MET A 219 -15.83 0.74 8.27
C MET A 219 -16.11 -0.54 7.47
N PRO A 220 -17.35 -1.08 7.56
CA PRO A 220 -17.79 -2.19 6.71
C PRO A 220 -17.49 -1.95 5.22
N PRO A 221 -17.07 -2.99 4.47
CA PRO A 221 -16.98 -4.40 4.86
C PRO A 221 -15.68 -4.78 5.58
N LEU A 222 -14.76 -3.84 5.78
CA LEU A 222 -13.50 -4.10 6.46
C LEU A 222 -13.63 -3.88 7.97
N SER A 223 -12.91 -4.67 8.75
CA SER A 223 -12.83 -4.47 10.19
C SER A 223 -11.39 -4.63 10.65
N ARG A 224 -10.79 -3.53 11.09
CA ARG A 224 -9.51 -3.53 11.81
C ARG A 224 -9.73 -4.08 13.22
N LYS A 225 -9.14 -5.25 13.49
CA LYS A 225 -9.15 -5.92 14.80
C LYS A 225 -7.83 -5.61 15.51
N GLY A 226 -7.83 -4.47 16.20
CA GLY A 226 -6.63 -3.93 16.85
C GLY A 226 -5.53 -3.57 15.85
N GLU A 227 -4.28 -3.62 16.31
CA GLU A 227 -3.12 -3.17 15.55
C GLU A 227 -2.63 -4.20 14.50
N GLY A 228 -2.97 -5.47 14.67
CA GLY A 228 -2.31 -6.58 13.96
C GLY A 228 -3.14 -7.30 12.90
N ARG A 229 -4.45 -7.03 12.78
CA ARG A 229 -5.34 -7.82 11.91
C ARG A 229 -6.40 -6.97 11.21
N ILE A 230 -6.69 -7.29 9.95
CA ILE A 230 -7.82 -6.75 9.19
C ILE A 230 -8.68 -7.92 8.71
N ASP A 231 -9.99 -7.77 8.79
CA ASP A 231 -10.97 -8.78 8.41
C ASP A 231 -11.83 -8.26 7.24
N PHE A 232 -11.97 -9.04 6.17
CA PHE A 232 -12.75 -8.71 4.98
C PHE A 232 -14.14 -9.35 5.09
N ALA A 233 -14.93 -8.88 6.06
CA ALA A 233 -16.27 -9.42 6.38
C ALA A 233 -16.28 -10.95 6.58
N GLY A 234 -15.16 -11.53 7.00
CA GLY A 234 -14.94 -12.96 7.17
C GLY A 234 -14.57 -13.74 5.91
N ALA A 235 -14.52 -13.14 4.71
CA ALA A 235 -14.10 -13.84 3.49
C ALA A 235 -12.59 -14.15 3.49
N MET A 236 -11.80 -13.19 3.97
CA MET A 236 -10.34 -13.23 4.06
C MET A 236 -9.89 -12.43 5.27
N SER A 237 -8.73 -12.75 5.83
CA SER A 237 -8.07 -11.89 6.80
C SER A 237 -6.64 -11.54 6.40
N LEU A 238 -6.18 -10.39 6.90
CA LEU A 238 -4.81 -9.92 6.77
C LEU A 238 -4.15 -9.81 8.14
N ARG A 239 -2.85 -10.04 8.17
CA ARG A 239 -1.99 -9.83 9.35
C ARG A 239 -0.90 -8.81 9.07
N TRP A 240 -0.61 -7.97 10.06
CA TRP A 240 0.52 -7.06 10.03
C TRP A 240 1.84 -7.82 10.20
N THR A 241 2.80 -7.58 9.32
CA THR A 241 4.18 -8.09 9.42
C THR A 241 5.19 -6.95 9.29
N PRO A 242 6.48 -7.19 9.56
CA PRO A 242 7.54 -6.20 9.28
C PRO A 242 7.62 -5.77 7.82
N GLN A 243 7.02 -6.52 6.88
CA GLN A 243 6.98 -6.23 5.44
C GLN A 243 5.61 -5.65 4.99
N GLY A 244 4.72 -5.33 5.93
CA GLY A 244 3.39 -4.79 5.68
C GLY A 244 2.26 -5.80 5.88
N TRP A 245 1.09 -5.54 5.29
CA TRP A 245 -0.06 -6.44 5.38
C TRP A 245 0.11 -7.67 4.48
N ARG A 246 -0.23 -8.85 5.01
CA ARG A 246 -0.20 -10.11 4.27
C ARG A 246 -1.48 -10.89 4.50
N MET A 247 -1.97 -11.57 3.48
CA MET A 247 -3.09 -12.51 3.61
C MET A 247 -2.69 -13.62 4.60
N ASP A 248 -3.51 -13.88 5.61
CA ASP A 248 -3.26 -14.92 6.60
C ASP A 248 -4.31 -16.02 6.63
N GLY A 249 -5.51 -15.79 6.08
CA GLY A 249 -6.48 -16.87 5.90
C GLY A 249 -7.72 -16.52 5.08
N PHE A 250 -8.51 -17.55 4.79
CA PHE A 250 -9.69 -17.51 3.91
C PHE A 250 -10.86 -18.35 4.46
N ASN A 251 -12.08 -17.86 4.23
CA ASN A 251 -13.31 -18.63 4.40
C ASN A 251 -13.61 -19.45 3.14
N ALA A 252 -12.70 -20.36 2.81
CA ALA A 252 -12.85 -21.34 1.75
C ALA A 252 -11.88 -22.49 2.02
N SER A 253 -12.16 -23.67 1.47
CA SER A 253 -11.23 -24.78 1.56
C SER A 253 -9.99 -24.53 0.70
N ARG A 254 -8.84 -25.09 1.08
CA ARG A 254 -7.62 -24.97 0.26
C ARG A 254 -7.82 -25.55 -1.16
N ASP A 255 -8.70 -26.56 -1.26
CA ASP A 255 -9.04 -27.24 -2.51
C ASP A 255 -9.71 -26.32 -3.53
N VAL A 256 -10.48 -25.32 -3.07
CA VAL A 256 -11.03 -24.26 -3.95
C VAL A 256 -9.88 -23.61 -4.71
N PHE A 257 -8.82 -23.21 -4.02
CA PHE A 257 -7.69 -22.51 -4.62
C PHE A 257 -6.76 -23.43 -5.43
N ALA A 258 -6.62 -24.69 -5.04
CA ALA A 258 -5.75 -25.65 -5.73
C ALA A 258 -6.34 -26.18 -7.04
N LYS A 259 -7.67 -26.20 -7.17
CA LYS A 259 -8.41 -26.76 -8.32
C LYS A 259 -8.92 -25.70 -9.31
N CYS A 260 -8.61 -24.43 -9.05
CA CYS A 260 -8.62 -23.35 -10.03
C CYS A 260 -7.36 -23.41 -10.93
#